data_AF-A0A7W1ARY3-F1
#
_entry.id   AF-A0A7W1ARY3-F1
#
_cell.length_a   1.000
_cell.length_b   1.000
_cell.length_c   1.000
_cell.angle_alpha   90.00
_cell.angle_beta   90.00
_cell.angle_gamma   90.00
#
_symmetry.space_group_name_H-M   'P 1'
#
loop_
_entity.id
_entity.type
_entity.pdbx_description
1 polymer ?
#
loop_
_entity_poly.entity_id
_entity_poly.type
_entity_poly.pdbx_seq_one_letter_code
_entity_poly.pdbx_strand_id
1 'polypeptide(L)'
;MDDAILALAYVVMALGLNIVVGLAGLLDLGYVAFYAFGSLMAGWLASDHFSKVNEGKGVFVYVTDFVRETSPQGIHLNFLLIVIAAIAITATAGAIIGLPTLRLRGDYIAIVTLAFGEIIGRFVANGDSVKIGGYALSNGRQSISP
;
A
#
# COMPACT_ATOMS: atom_id res chain seq x y z
N MET A 1 -9.05 -27.66 13.82
CA MET A 1 -7.83 -26.86 14.09
C MET A 1 -8.05 -25.40 13.72
N ASP A 2 -8.94 -25.11 12.76
CA ASP A 2 -9.31 -23.77 12.33
C ASP A 2 -9.95 -22.93 13.45
N ASP A 3 -10.83 -23.52 14.28
CA ASP A 3 -11.44 -22.80 15.41
C ASP A 3 -10.41 -22.35 16.46
N ALA A 4 -9.39 -23.16 16.71
CA ALA A 4 -8.31 -22.81 17.64
C ALA A 4 -7.45 -21.67 17.08
N ILE A 5 -7.21 -21.64 15.77
CA ILE A 5 -6.47 -20.57 15.09
C ILE A 5 -7.28 -19.27 15.12
N LEU A 6 -8.58 -19.33 14.83
CA LEU A 6 -9.47 -18.17 14.90
C LEU A 6 -9.59 -17.65 16.34
N ALA A 7 -9.75 -18.53 17.32
CA ALA A 7 -9.79 -18.16 18.73
C ALA A 7 -8.48 -17.47 19.16
N LEU A 8 -7.32 -18.03 18.78
CA LEU A 8 -6.02 -17.42 19.06
C LEU A 8 -5.88 -16.05 18.38
N ALA A 9 -6.31 -15.91 17.12
CA ALA A 9 -6.30 -14.65 16.40
C ALA A 9 -7.17 -13.58 17.08
N TYR A 10 -8.37 -13.94 17.52
CA TYR A 10 -9.24 -13.03 18.29
C TYR A 10 -8.65 -12.65 19.63
N VAL A 11 -8.01 -13.59 20.34
CA VAL A 11 -7.30 -13.29 21.61
C VAL A 11 -6.17 -12.29 21.39
N VAL A 12 -5.35 -12.49 20.36
CA VAL A 12 -4.24 -11.57 20.03
C VAL A 12 -4.76 -10.18 19.62
N MET A 13 -5.83 -10.11 18.81
CA MET A 13 -6.46 -8.83 18.45
C MET A 13 -7.06 -8.11 19.67
N ALA A 14 -7.74 -8.84 20.56
CA ALA A 14 -8.31 -8.28 21.78
C ALA A 14 -7.22 -7.76 22.73
N LEU A 15 -6.11 -8.49 22.88
CA LEU A 15 -4.93 -8.05 23.64
C LEU A 15 -4.30 -6.80 23.05
N GLY A 16 -4.09 -6.78 21.74
CA GLY A 16 -3.52 -5.62 21.04
C GLY A 16 -4.37 -4.36 21.23
N LEU A 17 -5.70 -4.48 21.09
CA LEU A 17 -6.61 -3.36 21.30
C LEU A 17 -6.59 -2.87 22.76
N ASN A 18 -6.56 -3.80 23.73
CA ASN A 18 -6.55 -3.46 25.15
C ASN A 18 -5.23 -2.77 25.57
N ILE A 19 -4.10 -3.17 24.97
CA ILE A 19 -2.80 -2.52 25.19
C ILE A 19 -2.79 -1.11 24.61
N VAL A 20 -3.21 -0.95 23.34
CA VAL A 20 -3.18 0.35 22.66
C VAL A 20 -4.13 1.34 23.33
N VAL A 21 -5.39 0.95 23.54
CA VAL A 21 -6.39 1.84 24.16
C VAL A 21 -6.13 2.02 25.65
N GLY A 22 -5.72 0.97 26.36
CA GLY A 22 -5.52 1.00 27.81
C GLY A 22 -4.26 1.76 28.27
N LEU A 23 -3.16 1.71 27.51
CA LEU A 23 -1.92 2.42 27.87
C LEU A 23 -1.77 3.78 27.18
N ALA A 24 -2.16 3.92 25.91
CA ALA A 24 -2.02 5.18 25.19
C ALA A 24 -3.22 6.10 25.36
N GLY A 25 -4.37 5.59 25.79
CA GLY A 25 -5.62 6.34 25.95
C GLY A 25 -6.21 6.88 24.63
N LEU A 26 -5.62 6.53 23.49
CA LEU A 26 -6.00 6.98 22.14
C LEU A 26 -5.84 5.82 21.15
N LEU A 27 -6.81 5.69 20.24
CA LEU A 27 -6.79 4.70 19.17
C LEU A 27 -6.09 5.29 17.93
N ASP A 28 -4.95 4.72 17.54
CA ASP A 28 -4.24 5.06 16.31
C ASP A 28 -4.10 3.83 15.40
N LEU A 29 -4.80 3.87 14.25
CA LEU A 29 -4.76 2.84 13.21
C LEU A 29 -4.07 3.34 11.92
N GLY A 30 -3.52 4.55 11.92
CA GLY A 30 -2.98 5.20 10.72
C GLY A 30 -1.78 4.45 10.13
N TYR A 31 -1.00 3.75 10.97
CA TYR A 31 0.19 3.01 10.53
C TYR A 31 -0.13 1.90 9.52
N VAL A 32 -1.26 1.20 9.66
CA VAL A 32 -1.66 0.10 8.76
C VAL A 32 -1.94 0.63 7.35
N ALA A 33 -2.55 1.80 7.27
CA ALA A 33 -2.87 2.46 6.01
C ALA A 33 -1.60 2.90 5.26
N PHE A 34 -0.60 3.42 5.96
CA PHE A 34 0.70 3.75 5.36
C PHE A 34 1.49 2.52 4.93
N TYR A 35 1.41 1.43 5.70
CA TYR A 35 1.99 0.15 5.32
C TYR A 35 1.35 -0.40 4.02
N ALA A 36 0.02 -0.39 3.95
CA ALA A 36 -0.71 -0.79 2.76
C ALA A 36 -0.34 0.07 1.55
N PHE A 37 -0.31 1.40 1.70
CA PHE A 37 0.08 2.32 0.64
C PHE A 37 1.53 2.09 0.16
N GLY A 38 2.47 1.87 1.08
CA GLY A 38 3.86 1.53 0.73
C GLY A 38 4.00 0.21 -0.02
N SER A 39 3.30 -0.83 0.42
CA SER A 39 3.29 -2.12 -0.29
C SER A 39 2.70 -2.00 -1.70
N LEU A 40 1.67 -1.15 -1.87
CA LEU A 40 1.09 -0.88 -3.18
C LEU A 40 2.10 -0.19 -4.09
N MET A 41 2.80 0.85 -3.62
CA MET A 41 3.80 1.55 -4.44
C MET A 41 4.96 0.65 -4.84
N ALA A 42 5.47 -0.15 -3.89
CA ALA A 42 6.53 -1.11 -4.18
C ALA A 42 6.08 -2.17 -5.20
N GLY A 43 4.88 -2.73 -5.03
CA GLY A 43 4.35 -3.72 -5.94
C GLY A 43 3.97 -3.15 -7.31
N TRP A 44 3.51 -1.90 -7.38
CA TRP A 44 3.17 -1.23 -8.64
C TRP A 44 4.41 -1.01 -9.53
N LEU A 45 5.57 -0.78 -8.92
CA LEU A 45 6.86 -0.64 -9.59
C LEU A 45 7.56 -1.97 -9.89
N ALA A 46 7.23 -3.03 -9.15
CA ALA A 46 7.83 -4.35 -9.30
C ALA A 46 7.00 -5.32 -10.16
N SER A 47 5.75 -4.98 -10.46
CA SER A 47 4.81 -5.83 -11.20
C SER A 47 4.77 -5.51 -12.70
N ASP A 48 4.36 -6.48 -13.50
CA ASP A 48 4.11 -6.36 -14.95
C ASP A 48 2.80 -5.61 -15.28
N HIS A 49 2.17 -4.99 -14.28
CA HIS A 49 0.94 -4.18 -14.40
C HIS A 49 1.01 -3.16 -15.56
N PHE A 50 2.22 -2.66 -15.84
CA PHE A 50 2.51 -1.68 -16.90
C PHE A 50 3.00 -2.30 -18.22
N SER A 51 2.47 -3.45 -18.63
CA SER A 51 2.94 -4.22 -19.80
C SER A 51 2.97 -3.45 -21.14
N LYS A 52 2.03 -2.53 -21.40
CA LYS A 52 1.98 -1.67 -22.62
C LYS A 52 2.83 -0.38 -22.59
N VAL A 53 3.64 -0.13 -21.55
CA VAL A 53 4.44 1.10 -21.46
C VAL A 53 5.54 1.05 -22.53
N ASN A 54 5.74 2.16 -23.24
CA ASN A 54 6.75 2.30 -24.29
C ASN A 54 6.63 1.27 -25.43
N GLU A 55 5.40 1.10 -25.96
CA GLU A 55 5.09 0.18 -27.07
C GLU A 55 5.42 -1.30 -26.76
N GLY A 56 5.44 -1.69 -25.48
CA GLY A 56 5.76 -3.06 -25.06
C GLY A 56 7.25 -3.38 -25.02
N LYS A 57 8.14 -2.37 -25.16
CA LYS A 57 9.60 -2.54 -25.03
C LYS A 57 10.09 -2.50 -23.58
N GLY A 58 9.21 -2.21 -22.63
CA GLY A 58 9.51 -2.13 -21.20
C GLY A 58 10.48 -0.99 -20.85
N VAL A 59 10.61 -0.71 -19.54
CA VAL A 59 11.60 0.22 -19.01
C VAL A 59 12.49 -0.53 -18.04
N PHE A 60 13.76 -0.72 -18.41
CA PHE A 60 14.74 -1.46 -17.62
C PHE A 60 15.81 -0.49 -17.08
N VAL A 61 15.96 -0.42 -15.76
CA VAL A 61 16.96 0.46 -15.12
C VAL A 61 17.75 -0.32 -14.07
N TYR A 62 19.08 -0.40 -14.25
CA TYR A 62 20.02 -1.11 -13.36
C TYR A 62 19.63 -2.57 -13.04
N VAL A 63 19.12 -3.29 -14.05
CA VAL A 63 18.77 -4.71 -13.97
C VAL A 63 19.75 -5.57 -14.78
N THR A 64 19.96 -6.82 -14.36
CA THR A 64 20.79 -7.79 -15.08
C THR A 64 20.17 -8.17 -16.43
N ASP A 65 21.00 -8.40 -17.44
CA ASP A 65 20.55 -8.79 -18.80
C ASP A 65 19.64 -10.03 -18.81
N PHE A 66 19.78 -10.94 -17.84
CA PHE A 66 18.89 -12.08 -17.62
C PHE A 66 17.40 -11.71 -17.46
N VAL A 67 17.12 -10.62 -16.74
CA VAL A 67 15.73 -10.15 -16.52
C VAL A 67 15.16 -9.54 -17.79
N ARG A 68 16.01 -8.88 -18.59
CA ARG A 68 15.64 -8.27 -19.87
C ARG A 68 15.19 -9.30 -20.90
N GLU A 69 15.71 -10.52 -20.82
CA GLU A 69 15.36 -11.64 -21.70
C GLU A 69 14.14 -12.43 -21.20
N THR A 70 13.99 -12.55 -19.88
CA THR A 70 12.90 -13.34 -19.25
C THR A 70 11.57 -12.57 -19.20
N SER A 71 11.61 -11.26 -18.96
CA SER A 71 10.41 -10.42 -18.85
C SER A 71 10.55 -9.16 -19.72
N PRO A 72 10.25 -9.23 -21.03
CA PRO A 72 10.46 -8.11 -21.96
C PRO A 72 9.44 -6.97 -21.82
N GLN A 73 8.39 -7.14 -21.02
CA GLN A 73 7.27 -6.21 -20.88
C GLN A 73 7.20 -5.70 -19.43
N GLY A 74 6.76 -4.45 -19.24
CA GLY A 74 6.62 -3.86 -17.90
C GLY A 74 7.79 -2.95 -17.47
N ILE A 75 7.76 -2.53 -16.21
CA ILE A 75 8.78 -1.68 -15.58
C ILE A 75 9.64 -2.57 -14.68
N HIS A 76 10.92 -2.67 -15.00
CA HIS A 76 11.88 -3.50 -14.28
C HIS A 76 12.98 -2.60 -13.71
N LEU A 77 12.91 -2.35 -12.40
CA LEU A 77 13.87 -1.55 -11.65
C LEU A 77 14.63 -2.45 -10.68
N ASN A 78 15.87 -2.08 -10.35
CA ASN A 78 16.58 -2.72 -9.25
C ASN A 78 15.76 -2.61 -7.95
N PHE A 79 15.71 -3.69 -7.16
CA PHE A 79 15.02 -3.73 -5.87
C PHE A 79 15.34 -2.52 -4.98
N LEU A 80 16.61 -2.10 -4.90
CA LEU A 80 16.99 -0.95 -4.07
C LEU A 80 16.38 0.36 -4.57
N LEU A 81 16.26 0.54 -5.89
CA LEU A 81 15.61 1.72 -6.47
C LEU A 81 14.11 1.70 -6.24
N ILE A 82 13.49 0.52 -6.31
CA ILE A 82 12.06 0.36 -5.98
C ILE A 82 11.82 0.76 -4.53
N VAL A 83 12.66 0.30 -3.60
CA VAL A 83 12.54 0.65 -2.18
C VAL A 83 12.71 2.16 -1.97
N ILE A 84 13.73 2.78 -2.56
CA ILE A 84 13.95 4.23 -2.42
C ILE A 84 12.78 5.03 -3.02
N ALA A 85 12.31 4.65 -4.20
CA ALA A 85 11.17 5.30 -4.85
C ALA A 85 9.88 5.14 -4.04
N ALA A 86 9.60 3.92 -3.54
CA ALA A 86 8.45 3.65 -2.69
C ALA A 86 8.51 4.46 -1.38
N ILE A 87 9.68 4.54 -0.72
CA ILE A 87 9.89 5.38 0.45
C ILE A 87 9.60 6.84 0.13
N ALA A 88 10.14 7.37 -0.97
CA ALA A 88 9.95 8.76 -1.36
C ALA A 88 8.47 9.09 -1.63
N ILE A 89 7.76 8.23 -2.38
CA ILE A 89 6.35 8.41 -2.72
C ILE A 89 5.48 8.30 -1.45
N THR A 90 5.70 7.26 -0.63
CA THR A 90 4.95 7.05 0.62
C THR A 90 5.22 8.14 1.64
N ALA A 91 6.46 8.63 1.76
CA ALA A 91 6.79 9.75 2.63
C ALA A 91 6.11 11.05 2.17
N THR A 92 6.04 11.29 0.85
CA THR A 92 5.36 12.46 0.29
C THR A 92 3.86 12.39 0.54
N ALA A 93 3.22 11.25 0.25
CA ALA A 93 1.81 11.03 0.54
C ALA A 93 1.50 11.13 2.05
N GLY A 94 2.37 10.55 2.88
CA GLY A 94 2.30 10.62 4.33
C GLY A 94 2.46 12.04 4.87
N ALA A 95 3.33 12.86 4.28
CA ALA A 95 3.45 14.26 4.64
C ALA A 95 2.18 15.04 4.27
N ILE A 96 1.64 14.85 3.07
CA ILE A 96 0.42 15.53 2.59
C ILE A 96 -0.77 15.24 3.50
N ILE A 97 -0.91 13.99 3.96
CA ILE A 97 -2.02 13.57 4.81
C ILE A 97 -1.73 13.84 6.29
N GLY A 98 -0.49 13.69 6.74
CA GLY A 98 -0.07 13.87 8.13
C GLY A 98 -0.06 15.34 8.58
N LEU A 99 0.37 16.27 7.72
CA LEU A 99 0.39 17.69 8.02
C LEU A 99 -0.97 18.26 8.47
N PRO A 100 -2.10 17.99 7.80
CA PRO A 100 -3.41 18.47 8.25
C PRO A 100 -3.90 17.76 9.52
N THR A 101 -3.53 16.49 9.76
CA THR A 101 -3.98 15.74 10.95
C THR A 101 -3.29 16.18 12.23
N LEU A 102 -2.08 16.76 12.16
CA LEU A 102 -1.40 17.40 13.30
C LEU A 102 -2.23 18.51 13.97
N ARG A 103 -3.25 19.05 13.28
CA ARG A 103 -4.14 20.09 13.82
C ARG A 103 -5.30 19.52 14.64
N LEU A 104 -5.53 18.21 14.60
CA LEU A 104 -6.59 17.53 15.34
C LEU A 104 -6.09 17.18 16.75
N ARG A 105 -7.01 17.01 17.71
CA ARG A 105 -6.68 16.64 19.09
C ARG A 105 -7.69 15.64 19.65
N GLY A 106 -7.23 14.78 20.56
CA GLY A 106 -8.07 13.80 21.24
C GLY A 106 -8.79 12.88 20.26
N ASP A 107 -10.10 12.76 20.43
CA ASP A 107 -10.97 11.84 19.67
C ASP A 107 -10.99 12.11 18.16
N TYR A 108 -10.72 13.36 17.75
CA TYR A 108 -10.68 13.72 16.34
C TYR A 108 -9.53 13.03 15.59
N ILE A 109 -8.39 12.79 16.26
CA ILE A 109 -7.28 12.04 15.65
C ILE A 109 -7.70 10.58 15.46
N ALA A 110 -8.35 9.98 16.47
CA ALA A 110 -8.78 8.58 16.42
C ALA A 110 -9.78 8.32 15.28
N ILE A 111 -10.79 9.18 15.14
CA ILE A 111 -11.78 9.08 14.05
C ILE A 111 -11.09 9.16 12.67
N VAL A 112 -10.15 10.09 12.51
CA VAL A 112 -9.45 10.29 11.24
C VAL A 112 -8.56 9.10 10.88
N THR A 113 -7.87 8.49 11.85
CA THR A 113 -6.98 7.35 11.56
C THR A 113 -7.77 6.11 11.13
N LEU A 114 -8.94 5.87 11.74
CA LEU A 114 -9.86 4.81 11.32
C LEU A 114 -10.40 5.08 9.91
N ALA A 115 -10.91 6.29 9.67
CA ALA A 115 -11.43 6.68 8.36
C ALA A 115 -10.36 6.56 7.27
N PHE A 116 -9.11 6.98 7.56
CA PHE A 116 -8.01 6.88 6.62
C PHE A 116 -7.71 5.43 6.21
N GLY A 117 -7.63 4.50 7.17
CA GLY A 117 -7.41 3.08 6.85
C GLY A 117 -8.52 2.47 6.01
N GLU A 118 -9.78 2.79 6.32
CA GLU A 118 -10.94 2.35 5.55
C GLU A 118 -10.95 2.94 4.12
N ILE A 119 -10.60 4.23 3.99
CA ILE A 119 -10.51 4.92 2.70
C ILE A 119 -9.45 4.25 1.81
N ILE A 120 -8.26 3.96 2.34
CA ILE A 120 -7.19 3.32 1.54
C ILE A 120 -7.64 1.94 1.06
N GLY A 121 -8.25 1.12 1.92
CA GLY A 121 -8.77 -0.19 1.52
C GLY A 121 -9.82 -0.11 0.41
N ARG A 122 -10.80 0.80 0.56
CA ARG A 122 -11.83 1.03 -0.46
C ARG A 122 -11.27 1.62 -1.74
N PHE A 123 -10.31 2.53 -1.64
CA PHE A 123 -9.70 3.18 -2.79
C PHE A 123 -8.97 2.16 -3.68
N VAL A 124 -8.19 1.27 -3.08
CA VAL A 124 -7.49 0.20 -3.82
C VAL A 124 -8.46 -0.81 -4.42
N ALA A 125 -9.51 -1.19 -3.66
CA ALA A 125 -10.51 -2.15 -4.13
C ALA A 125 -11.39 -1.62 -5.28
N ASN A 126 -11.57 -0.31 -5.39
CA ASN A 126 -12.33 0.35 -6.46
C ASN A 126 -11.42 1.01 -7.52
N GLY A 127 -10.12 0.73 -7.49
CA GLY A 127 -9.14 1.32 -8.40
C GLY A 127 -9.29 0.87 -9.87
N ASP A 128 -10.18 -0.07 -10.16
CA ASP A 128 -10.54 -0.53 -11.51
C ASP A 128 -11.34 0.53 -12.28
N SER A 129 -12.14 1.31 -11.56
CA SER A 129 -12.98 2.38 -12.10
C SER A 129 -12.17 3.61 -12.56
N VAL A 130 -10.99 3.83 -11.98
CA VAL A 130 -10.13 4.98 -12.27
C VAL A 130 -9.04 4.56 -13.25
N LYS A 131 -9.14 5.04 -14.51
CA LYS A 131 -8.18 4.74 -15.57
C LYS A 131 -7.26 5.94 -15.82
N ILE A 132 -5.95 5.73 -15.72
CA ILE A 132 -4.92 6.72 -16.07
C ILE A 132 -4.11 6.15 -17.22
N GLY A 133 -4.10 6.81 -18.38
CA GLY A 133 -3.29 6.41 -19.53
C GLY A 133 -3.62 5.02 -20.13
N GLY A 134 -4.85 4.52 -19.91
CA GLY A 134 -5.28 3.19 -20.37
C GLY A 134 -5.06 2.04 -19.37
N TYR A 135 -4.41 2.32 -18.23
CA TYR A 135 -4.27 1.38 -17.11
C TYR A 135 -5.23 1.74 -15.99
N ALA A 136 -5.77 0.71 -15.32
CA ALA A 136 -6.46 0.90 -14.05
C ALA A 136 -5.44 1.26 -12.96
N LEU A 137 -5.85 2.08 -11.99
CA LEU A 137 -5.03 2.42 -10.83
C LEU A 137 -4.69 1.19 -9.97
N SER A 138 -5.61 0.22 -9.92
CA SER A 138 -5.47 -1.12 -9.34
C SER A 138 -6.48 -2.01 -10.08
N ASN A 139 -6.25 -3.31 -10.29
CA ASN A 139 -7.27 -4.20 -10.91
C ASN A 139 -8.41 -4.56 -9.93
N GLY A 140 -8.89 -3.55 -9.18
CA GLY A 140 -9.92 -3.70 -8.17
C GLY A 140 -9.54 -4.72 -7.10
N ARG A 141 -10.42 -5.70 -6.86
CA ARG A 141 -10.17 -6.79 -5.90
C ARG A 141 -9.01 -7.73 -6.28
N GLN A 142 -8.59 -7.76 -7.54
CA GLN A 142 -7.42 -8.55 -7.98
C GLN A 142 -6.09 -7.80 -7.81
N SER A 143 -6.14 -6.54 -7.37
CA SER A 143 -4.96 -5.71 -7.07
C SER A 143 -3.98 -5.64 -8.25
N ILE A 144 -2.69 -5.54 -7.98
CA ILE A 144 -1.58 -5.42 -8.96
C ILE A 144 -1.09 -6.78 -9.48
N SER A 145 -1.92 -7.82 -9.39
CA SER A 145 -1.64 -9.13 -9.96
C SER A 145 -1.75 -9.06 -11.50
N PRO A 146 -0.88 -9.77 -12.25
CA PRO A 146 -0.98 -9.85 -13.71
C PRO A 146 -2.27 -10.53 -14.20
#